data_AF-A0A8T2JJ49-F1
#
_entry.id   AF-A0A8T2JJ49-F1
#
_cell.length_a   1.000
_cell.length_b   1.000
_cell.length_c   1.000
_cell.angle_alpha   90.00
_cell.angle_beta   90.00
_cell.angle_gamma   90.00
#
_symmetry.space_group_name_H-M   'P 1'
#
loop_
_entity.id
_entity.type
_entity.pdbx_description
1 polymer ?
#
loop_
_entity_poly.entity_id
_entity_poly.type
_entity_poly.pdbx_seq_one_letter_code
_entity_poly.pdbx_strand_id
1 'polypeptide(L)'
;LVDLFIGTPLFMFRGSDGKLQELGQVSVYLQHSRTGPKLSQKLTGFEVFARFSSCIGPLGDVDADGFNDLAVAAPYGGEGRKGLVYIYNGRQGGISFVPSQILEGQWSSQKMPSSFGYSLKGATDVDENGYPGKMLTI
;
A
#
# COMPACT_ATOMS: atom_id res chain seq x y z
N LEU A 1 -6.11 -15.09 14.43
CA LEU A 1 -7.14 -14.25 13.78
C LEU A 1 -6.43 -13.52 12.66
N VAL A 2 -7.09 -13.30 11.53
CA VAL A 2 -6.44 -12.73 10.34
C VAL A 2 -7.20 -11.47 9.93
N ASP A 3 -6.46 -10.40 9.69
CA ASP A 3 -7.01 -9.15 9.19
C ASP A 3 -7.11 -9.18 7.65
N LEU A 4 -8.10 -8.49 7.11
CA LEU A 4 -8.41 -8.48 5.69
C LEU A 4 -8.21 -7.08 5.11
N PHE A 5 -7.46 -7.01 4.01
CA PHE A 5 -7.20 -5.79 3.24
C PHE A 5 -7.85 -5.91 1.87
N ILE A 6 -8.66 -4.92 1.48
CA ILE A 6 -9.33 -4.89 0.18
C ILE A 6 -8.91 -3.62 -0.56
N GLY A 7 -8.27 -3.79 -1.72
CA GLY A 7 -7.92 -2.70 -2.63
C GLY A 7 -9.05 -2.37 -3.59
N THR A 8 -9.33 -1.07 -3.75
CA THR A 8 -10.25 -0.51 -4.73
C THR A 8 -9.55 0.60 -5.53
N PRO A 9 -8.66 0.25 -6.48
CA PRO A 9 -7.78 1.21 -7.14
C PRO A 9 -8.49 2.27 -7.98
N LEU A 10 -9.71 2.01 -8.43
CA LEU A 10 -10.54 2.95 -9.20
C LEU A 10 -11.55 3.72 -8.32
N PHE A 11 -11.36 3.71 -6.99
CA PHE A 11 -12.26 4.40 -6.07
C PHE A 11 -12.22 5.91 -6.31
N MET A 12 -13.40 6.48 -6.52
CA MET A 12 -13.61 7.91 -6.72
C MET A 12 -13.86 8.60 -5.38
N PHE A 13 -13.01 9.55 -5.04
CA PHE A 13 -13.21 10.45 -3.92
C PHE A 13 -13.84 11.75 -4.39
N ARG A 14 -14.71 12.34 -3.57
CA ARG A 14 -15.32 13.65 -3.88
C ARG A 14 -14.50 14.75 -3.22
N GLY A 15 -13.82 15.55 -4.04
CA GLY A 15 -13.06 16.70 -3.57
C GLY A 15 -13.93 17.78 -2.94
N SER A 16 -13.29 18.72 -2.24
CA SER A 16 -13.96 19.88 -1.66
C SER A 16 -14.61 20.80 -2.70
N ASP A 17 -14.12 20.75 -3.94
CA ASP A 17 -14.69 21.40 -5.12
C ASP A 17 -15.92 20.68 -5.70
N GLY A 18 -16.31 19.55 -5.10
CA GLY A 18 -17.44 18.72 -5.51
C GLY A 18 -17.15 17.80 -6.71
N LYS A 19 -15.94 17.83 -7.27
CA LYS A 19 -15.53 16.97 -8.39
C LYS A 19 -15.13 15.58 -7.91
N LEU A 20 -15.37 14.59 -8.76
CA LEU A 20 -14.89 13.23 -8.52
C LEU A 20 -13.44 13.11 -8.99
N GLN A 21 -12.61 12.51 -8.15
CA GLN A 21 -11.20 12.26 -8.40
C GLN A 21 -10.90 10.79 -8.11
N GLU A 22 -10.34 10.08 -9.08
CA GLU A 22 -9.92 8.69 -8.90
C GLU A 22 -8.64 8.66 -8.06
N LEU A 23 -8.76 8.42 -6.76
CA LEU A 23 -7.61 8.34 -5.86
C LEU A 23 -7.27 6.90 -5.47
N GLY A 24 -8.21 5.97 -5.59
CA GLY A 24 -8.07 4.63 -5.06
C GLY A 24 -8.21 4.57 -3.53
N GLN A 25 -8.49 3.39 -3.00
CA GLN A 25 -8.66 3.18 -1.56
C GLN A 25 -8.25 1.77 -1.12
N VAL A 26 -7.79 1.63 0.13
CA VAL A 26 -7.69 0.36 0.84
C VAL A 26 -8.72 0.36 1.96
N SER A 27 -9.55 -0.66 2.04
CA SER A 27 -10.40 -0.92 3.20
C SER A 27 -9.76 -1.98 4.09
N VAL A 28 -9.58 -1.65 5.38
CA VAL A 28 -8.95 -2.50 6.39
C VAL A 28 -10.02 -3.07 7.30
N TYR A 29 -10.12 -4.39 7.36
CA TYR A 29 -11.05 -5.10 8.22
C TYR A 29 -10.27 -5.88 9.28
N LEU A 30 -10.38 -5.45 10.53
CA LEU A 30 -9.68 -6.07 11.65
C LEU A 30 -10.53 -7.15 12.30
N GLN A 31 -9.92 -8.28 12.64
CA GLN A 31 -10.58 -9.40 13.28
C GLN A 31 -10.26 -9.47 14.78
N HIS A 32 -11.13 -8.87 15.59
CA HIS A 32 -10.98 -8.89 17.06
C HIS A 32 -11.76 -10.02 17.77
N SER A 33 -12.63 -10.74 17.05
CA SER A 33 -13.42 -11.83 17.65
C SER A 33 -13.85 -12.87 16.61
N ARG A 34 -14.55 -13.93 17.06
CA ARG A 34 -15.11 -14.97 16.20
C ARG A 34 -16.25 -14.49 15.30
N THR A 35 -16.75 -13.27 15.48
CA THR A 35 -17.85 -12.72 14.65
C THR A 35 -17.39 -12.30 13.25
N GLY A 36 -16.12 -12.49 12.92
CA GLY A 36 -15.53 -12.13 11.62
C GLY A 36 -14.86 -10.75 11.61
N PRO A 37 -14.17 -10.42 10.51
CA PRO A 37 -13.45 -9.17 10.36
C PRO A 37 -14.44 -7.99 10.19
N LYS A 38 -14.17 -6.87 10.87
CA LYS A 38 -15.01 -5.66 10.81
C LYS A 38 -14.26 -4.51 10.19
N LEU A 39 -14.91 -3.77 9.30
CA LEU A 39 -14.34 -2.57 8.70
C LEU A 39 -13.91 -1.61 9.82
N SER A 40 -12.62 -1.31 9.84
CA SER A 40 -11.98 -0.54 10.91
C SER A 40 -11.33 0.73 10.36
N GLN A 41 -10.69 0.67 9.19
CA GLN A 41 -10.00 1.83 8.60
C GLN A 41 -10.18 1.88 7.09
N LYS A 42 -10.00 3.08 6.54
CA LYS A 42 -9.92 3.33 5.10
C LYS A 42 -8.69 4.20 4.81
N LEU A 43 -7.81 3.74 3.93
CA LEU A 43 -6.67 4.51 3.43
C LEU A 43 -7.01 4.98 2.02
N THR A 44 -6.88 6.27 1.75
CA THR A 44 -7.16 6.84 0.42
C THR A 44 -5.85 7.22 -0.24
N GLY A 45 -5.74 7.03 -1.55
CA GLY A 45 -4.56 7.45 -2.29
C GLY A 45 -4.41 8.97 -2.34
N PHE A 46 -3.20 9.41 -2.67
CA PHE A 46 -2.81 10.82 -2.64
C PHE A 46 -2.86 11.50 -4.01
N GLU A 47 -2.73 10.72 -5.09
CA GLU A 47 -2.59 11.21 -6.46
C GLU A 47 -3.71 10.70 -7.36
N VAL A 48 -4.24 11.61 -8.20
CA VAL A 48 -5.33 11.29 -9.12
C VAL A 48 -4.82 10.38 -10.25
N PHE A 49 -5.58 9.33 -10.54
CA PHE A 49 -5.26 8.29 -11.54
C PHE A 49 -4.00 7.46 -11.25
N ALA A 50 -3.43 7.56 -10.05
CA ALA A 50 -2.27 6.78 -9.65
C ALA A 50 -2.59 5.30 -9.39
N ARG A 51 -3.89 4.98 -9.29
CA ARG A 51 -4.43 3.65 -8.95
C ARG A 51 -3.83 3.09 -7.67
N PHE A 52 -3.80 3.91 -6.62
CA PHE A 52 -3.43 3.47 -5.28
C PHE A 52 -4.24 2.23 -4.87
N SER A 53 -3.58 1.24 -4.26
CA SER A 53 -4.10 -0.10 -3.94
C SER A 53 -4.25 -1.07 -5.11
N SER A 54 -3.55 -0.82 -6.22
CA SER A 54 -3.44 -1.80 -7.33
C SER A 54 -2.73 -3.08 -6.92
N CYS A 55 -1.79 -2.99 -5.96
CA CYS A 55 -1.18 -4.15 -5.32
C CYS A 55 -1.05 -3.86 -3.81
N ILE A 56 -1.28 -4.87 -2.99
CA ILE A 56 -1.14 -4.82 -1.54
C ILE A 56 -0.32 -6.05 -1.14
N GLY A 57 0.79 -5.82 -0.43
CA GLY A 57 1.72 -6.88 -0.02
C GLY A 57 2.01 -6.83 1.48
N PRO A 58 1.88 -7.94 2.22
CA PRO A 58 2.37 -8.01 3.59
C PRO A 58 3.90 -7.97 3.59
N LEU A 59 4.48 -7.20 4.51
CA LEU A 59 5.93 -7.08 4.63
C LEU A 59 6.51 -7.84 5.83
N GLY A 60 5.66 -8.26 6.77
CA GLY A 60 6.14 -8.65 8.11
C GLY A 60 6.45 -7.41 8.94
N ASP A 61 7.10 -7.59 10.07
CA ASP A 61 7.55 -6.51 10.95
C ASP A 61 8.91 -5.97 10.47
N VAL A 62 8.91 -4.87 9.72
CA VAL A 62 10.10 -4.32 9.03
C VAL A 62 10.90 -3.38 9.93
N ASP A 63 10.26 -2.74 10.91
CA ASP A 63 10.92 -1.88 11.88
C ASP A 63 11.15 -2.53 13.26
N ALA A 64 10.77 -3.81 13.40
CA ALA A 64 10.93 -4.63 14.60
C ALA A 64 10.21 -4.06 15.84
N ASP A 65 9.04 -3.46 15.63
CA ASP A 65 8.22 -2.84 16.68
C ASP A 65 7.19 -3.82 17.31
N GLY A 66 7.10 -5.03 16.76
CA GLY A 66 6.17 -6.08 17.17
C GLY A 66 4.87 -6.14 16.36
N PHE A 67 4.69 -5.27 15.35
CA PHE A 67 3.51 -5.24 14.48
C PHE A 67 3.89 -5.49 13.02
N ASN A 68 3.03 -6.21 12.29
CA ASN A 68 3.26 -6.44 10.86
C ASN A 68 2.92 -5.20 10.03
N ASP A 69 3.79 -4.89 9.08
CA ASP A 69 3.69 -3.76 8.16
C ASP A 69 3.09 -4.16 6.80
N LEU A 70 2.68 -3.14 6.06
CA LEU A 70 1.97 -3.27 4.79
C LEU A 70 2.61 -2.40 3.70
N ALA A 71 2.85 -2.98 2.53
CA ALA A 71 3.13 -2.24 1.31
C ALA A 71 1.85 -2.05 0.48
N VAL A 72 1.62 -0.84 -0.03
CA VAL A 72 0.53 -0.51 -0.94
C VAL A 72 1.08 0.21 -2.16
N ALA A 73 0.81 -0.30 -3.36
CA ALA A 73 1.32 0.29 -4.59
C ALA A 73 0.33 1.26 -5.26
N ALA A 74 0.89 2.26 -5.93
CA ALA A 74 0.23 3.14 -6.90
C ALA A 74 1.09 3.18 -8.19
N PRO A 75 0.92 2.21 -9.10
CA PRO A 75 1.83 2.00 -10.23
C PRO A 75 1.95 3.16 -11.23
N TYR A 76 1.02 4.12 -11.17
CA TYR A 76 0.98 5.28 -12.06
C TYR A 76 1.18 6.60 -11.31
N GLY A 77 1.53 6.56 -10.03
CA GLY A 77 1.86 7.73 -9.24
C GLY A 77 3.28 8.23 -9.46
N GLY A 78 3.59 9.37 -8.84
CA GLY A 78 4.90 9.99 -8.84
C GLY A 78 5.23 10.74 -10.13
N GLU A 79 6.37 11.43 -10.12
CA GLU A 79 6.81 12.21 -11.27
C GLU A 79 6.98 11.33 -12.50
N GLY A 80 6.38 11.74 -13.63
CA GLY A 80 6.43 10.98 -14.88
C GLY A 80 5.70 9.63 -14.83
N ARG A 81 4.82 9.40 -13.83
CA ARG A 81 4.08 8.14 -13.62
C ARG A 81 5.01 6.94 -13.52
N LYS A 82 6.14 7.12 -12.82
CA LYS A 82 7.14 6.07 -12.63
C LYS A 82 6.67 4.97 -11.67
N GLY A 83 5.61 5.22 -10.90
CA GLY A 83 5.05 4.32 -9.92
C GLY A 83 5.61 4.58 -8.52
N LEU A 84 4.74 4.38 -7.53
CA LEU A 84 5.03 4.57 -6.11
C LEU A 84 4.65 3.32 -5.32
N VAL A 85 5.40 3.04 -4.26
CA VAL A 85 5.01 2.07 -3.23
C VAL A 85 5.09 2.73 -1.86
N TYR A 86 3.98 2.70 -1.14
CA TYR A 86 3.82 3.24 0.19
C TYR A 86 3.99 2.14 1.23
N ILE A 87 4.84 2.39 2.23
CA ILE A 87 5.02 1.50 3.38
C ILE A 87 4.22 2.09 4.54
N TYR A 88 3.31 1.29 5.09
CA TYR A 88 2.50 1.64 6.24
C TYR A 88 2.82 0.72 7.40
N ASN A 89 3.23 1.29 8.52
CA ASN A 89 3.52 0.48 9.70
C ASN A 89 2.25 -0.04 10.38
N GLY A 90 2.36 -1.24 10.92
CA GLY A 90 1.41 -1.77 11.88
C GLY A 90 1.42 -0.98 13.19
N ARG A 91 0.33 -1.08 13.97
CA ARG A 91 0.27 -0.56 15.33
C ARG A 91 -0.85 -1.23 16.11
N GLN A 92 -0.89 -0.96 17.41
CA GLN A 92 -2.03 -1.35 18.22
C GLN A 92 -3.34 -0.78 17.63
N GLY A 93 -4.27 -1.66 17.27
CA GLY A 93 -5.57 -1.29 16.71
C GLY A 93 -5.59 -1.05 15.19
N GLY A 94 -4.55 -1.45 14.45
CA GLY A 94 -4.61 -1.53 12.98
C GLY A 94 -3.32 -1.08 12.29
N ILE A 95 -3.45 -0.29 11.22
CA ILE A 95 -2.35 0.25 10.42
C ILE A 95 -2.27 1.77 10.61
N SER A 96 -1.08 2.36 10.46
CA SER A 96 -0.89 3.81 10.42
C SER A 96 -1.65 4.44 9.24
N PHE A 97 -2.23 5.63 9.43
CA PHE A 97 -2.84 6.38 8.32
C PHE A 97 -1.80 7.12 7.46
N VAL A 98 -0.60 7.30 7.99
CA VAL A 98 0.51 8.00 7.34
C VAL A 98 1.57 6.97 6.96
N PRO A 99 1.99 6.92 5.69
CA PRO A 99 3.07 6.03 5.29
C PRO A 99 4.38 6.47 5.93
N SER A 100 5.16 5.53 6.46
CA SER A 100 6.48 5.80 7.04
C SER A 100 7.56 5.95 5.97
N GLN A 101 7.37 5.31 4.82
CA GLN A 101 8.27 5.39 3.68
C GLN A 101 7.49 5.39 2.36
N ILE A 102 8.02 6.11 1.38
CA ILE A 102 7.57 6.08 -0.01
C ILE A 102 8.76 5.65 -0.87
N LEU A 103 8.57 4.60 -1.67
CA LEU A 103 9.53 4.10 -2.65
C LEU A 103 9.09 4.58 -4.04
N GLU A 104 10.03 5.15 -4.78
CA GLU A 104 9.76 5.72 -6.12
C GLU A 104 10.45 4.90 -7.21
N GLY A 105 9.71 4.59 -8.28
CA GLY A 105 10.28 3.97 -9.46
C GLY A 105 11.37 4.85 -10.08
N GLN A 106 12.55 4.27 -10.31
CA GLN A 106 13.70 5.02 -10.85
C GLN A 106 13.76 5.04 -12.38
N TRP A 107 13.03 4.14 -13.04
CA TRP A 107 13.02 4.05 -14.50
C TRP A 107 11.87 4.81 -15.12
N SER A 108 12.19 5.65 -16.10
CA SER A 108 11.22 6.24 -17.01
C SER A 108 11.16 5.40 -18.28
N SER A 109 9.97 5.13 -18.79
CA SER A 109 9.78 4.51 -20.10
C SER A 109 8.94 5.44 -20.97
N GLN A 110 9.42 5.65 -22.20
CA GLN A 110 8.80 6.55 -23.18
C GLN A 110 7.60 5.93 -23.90
N LYS A 111 7.43 4.59 -23.84
CA LYS A 111 6.39 3.86 -24.60
C LYS A 111 5.31 3.21 -23.74
N MET A 112 5.62 2.88 -22.49
CA MET A 112 4.72 2.24 -21.51
C MET A 112 5.05 2.80 -20.11
N PRO A 113 4.07 3.00 -19.21
CA PRO A 113 4.39 3.30 -17.81
C PRO A 113 5.27 2.20 -17.21
N SER A 114 6.30 2.57 -16.46
CA SER A 114 7.23 1.64 -15.80
C SER A 114 6.53 0.66 -14.87
N SER A 115 5.32 1.02 -14.40
CA SER A 115 4.46 0.15 -13.59
C SER A 115 5.15 -0.36 -12.32
N PHE A 116 6.09 0.42 -11.77
CA PHE A 116 6.75 0.08 -10.51
C PHE A 116 5.68 -0.06 -9.42
N GLY A 117 5.68 -1.21 -8.74
CA GLY A 117 4.69 -1.55 -7.74
C GLY A 117 3.53 -2.39 -8.27
N TYR A 118 3.50 -2.78 -9.55
CA TYR A 118 2.42 -3.61 -10.09
C TYR A 118 2.33 -4.99 -9.43
N SER A 119 3.48 -5.56 -9.07
CA SER A 119 3.58 -6.78 -8.27
C SER A 119 4.51 -6.57 -7.09
N LEU A 120 4.06 -6.98 -5.90
CA LEU A 120 4.81 -6.89 -4.65
C LEU A 120 4.96 -8.28 -4.03
N LYS A 121 6.18 -8.58 -3.55
CA LYS A 121 6.43 -9.72 -2.66
C LYS A 121 7.38 -9.31 -1.55
N GLY A 122 6.92 -9.45 -0.30
CA GLY A 122 7.68 -9.14 0.91
C GLY A 122 7.66 -10.29 1.91
N ALA A 123 7.88 -9.98 3.18
CA ALA A 123 7.84 -10.93 4.31
C ALA A 123 8.84 -12.09 4.19
N THR A 124 9.98 -11.87 3.55
CA THR A 124 11.09 -12.82 3.49
C THR A 124 12.36 -12.05 3.80
N ASP A 125 13.08 -12.46 4.84
CA ASP A 125 14.45 -12.01 5.08
C ASP A 125 15.36 -12.66 4.04
N VAL A 126 15.95 -11.84 3.17
CA VAL A 126 16.73 -12.32 2.01
C VAL A 126 18.23 -12.34 2.35
N ASP A 127 18.66 -11.49 3.27
CA ASP A 127 20.06 -11.32 3.67
C ASP A 127 20.37 -11.82 5.09
N GLU A 128 19.41 -12.49 5.73
CA GLU A 128 19.51 -13.13 7.05
C GLU A 128 19.94 -12.14 8.17
N ASN A 129 19.56 -10.87 8.02
CA ASN A 129 19.93 -9.82 8.96
C ASN A 129 18.94 -9.68 10.13
N GLY A 130 17.86 -10.48 10.15
CA GLY A 130 16.81 -10.44 11.17
C GLY A 130 15.66 -9.49 10.84
N TYR A 131 15.69 -8.81 9.70
CA TYR A 131 14.63 -7.98 9.17
C TYR A 131 14.14 -8.54 7.82
N PRO A 132 12.84 -8.52 7.53
CA PRO A 132 12.36 -8.84 6.19
C PRO A 132 13.06 -7.95 5.14
N GLY A 133 13.66 -8.56 4.12
CA GLY A 133 14.37 -7.84 3.07
C GLY A 133 13.43 -6.89 2.33
N LYS A 134 13.94 -5.71 1.94
CA LYS A 134 13.15 -4.74 1.16
C LYS A 134 12.72 -5.36 -0.17
N MET A 135 11.42 -5.56 -0.28
CA MET A 135 10.58 -6.01 -1.39
C MET A 135 11.22 -6.01 -2.79
N LEU A 136 11.21 -7.17 -3.45
CA LEU A 136 11.48 -7.27 -4.88
C LEU A 136 10.23 -6.83 -5.66
N THR A 137 10.36 -5.79 -6.49
CA THR A 137 9.29 -5.26 -7.34
C THR A 137 9.68 -5.46 -8.80
N ILE A 138 8.79 -6.07 -9.59
CA ILE A 138 8.90 -6.20 -11.05
C ILE A 138 7.71 -5.53 -11.71
#